data_AF-K6U5C9-F1
#
_entry.id   AF-K6U5C9-F1
#
_cell.length_a   1.000
_cell.length_b   1.000
_cell.length_c   1.000
_cell.angle_alpha   90.00
_cell.angle_beta   90.00
_cell.angle_gamma   90.00
#
_symmetry.space_group_name_H-M   'P 1'
#
loop_
_entity.id
_entity.type
_entity.pdbx_description
1 polymer ?
#
loop_
_entity_poly.entity_id
_entity_poly.type
_entity_poly.pdbx_seq_one_letter_code
_entity_poly.pdbx_strand_id
1 'polypeptide(L)'
;MCTSFAVYSQNNPIYGMNFDSNDIDLKLNIYNYADSDVFYFSGLIDNIYRDIAGINSNGLFICTQALEYSPNFQPCSNRNNVFK
;
A
#
# COMPACT_ATOMS: atom_id res chain seq x y z
N MET A 1 -13.34 2.28 3.29
CA MET A 1 -12.25 2.95 4.03
C MET A 1 -11.42 1.86 4.68
N CYS A 2 -10.23 1.60 4.15
CA CYS A 2 -9.39 0.53 4.66
C CYS A 2 -8.75 0.91 6.00
N THR A 3 -8.49 -0.10 6.83
CA THR A 3 -7.69 -0.12 8.05
C THR A 3 -6.40 -0.89 7.80
N SER A 4 -5.28 -0.30 8.20
CA SER A 4 -3.96 -0.94 8.18
C SER A 4 -3.40 -1.04 9.59
N PHE A 5 -2.53 -2.02 9.81
CA PHE A 5 -1.85 -2.21 11.07
C PHE A 5 -0.42 -2.71 10.86
N ALA A 6 0.44 -2.36 11.81
CA ALA A 6 1.77 -2.92 11.96
C ALA A 6 1.91 -3.41 13.41
N VAL A 7 2.16 -4.70 13.58
CA VAL A 7 2.43 -5.31 14.89
C VAL A 7 3.91 -5.57 14.97
N TYR A 8 4.58 -4.86 15.88
CA TYR A 8 5.98 -5.13 16.18
C TYR A 8 6.07 -6.40 17.04
N SER A 9 6.89 -7.35 16.60
CA SER A 9 7.38 -8.45 17.42
C SER A 9 8.88 -8.60 17.19
N GLN A 10 9.62 -9.08 18.19
CA GLN A 10 11.08 -9.10 18.15
C GLN A 10 11.66 -9.83 16.92
N ASN A 11 10.99 -10.88 16.44
CA ASN A 11 11.49 -11.72 15.35
C ASN A 11 10.62 -11.71 14.09
N ASN A 12 9.32 -11.42 14.21
CA ASN A 12 8.35 -11.53 13.12
C ASN A 12 7.41 -10.32 13.12
N PRO A 13 7.87 -9.14 12.67
CA PRO A 13 6.97 -8.02 12.48
C PRO A 13 5.89 -8.39 11.46
N ILE A 14 4.65 -8.03 11.74
CA ILE A 14 3.52 -8.30 10.85
C ILE A 14 2.95 -6.97 10.37
N TYR A 15 2.79 -6.87 9.05
CA TYR A 15 2.05 -5.79 8.42
C TYR A 15 0.77 -6.36 7.83
N GLY A 16 -0.33 -5.61 7.98
CA GLY A 16 -1.63 -6.03 7.49
C GLY A 16 -2.47 -4.84 7.06
N MET A 17 -3.38 -5.12 6.15
CA MET A 17 -4.36 -4.18 5.60
C MET A 17 -5.59 -4.99 5.25
N ASN A 18 -6.78 -4.51 5.62
CA ASN A 18 -8.01 -4.97 4.98
C ASN A 18 -8.23 -4.21 3.66
N PHE A 19 -8.92 -4.85 2.71
CA PHE A 19 -9.24 -4.25 1.43
C PHE A 19 -10.75 -4.04 1.36
N ASP A 20 -11.20 -2.93 1.94
CA ASP A 20 -12.62 -2.56 1.96
C ASP A 20 -12.97 -1.79 0.67
N SER A 21 -13.46 -2.51 -0.32
CA SER A 21 -13.90 -1.98 -1.62
C SER A 21 -15.18 -2.68 -2.09
N ASN A 22 -15.88 -2.07 -3.04
CA ASN A 22 -16.83 -2.79 -3.89
C ASN A 22 -16.11 -3.87 -4.70
N ASP A 23 -16.86 -4.78 -5.33
CA ASP A 23 -16.32 -5.81 -6.20
C ASP A 23 -15.45 -5.19 -7.30
N ILE A 24 -14.16 -5.52 -7.27
CA ILE A 24 -13.15 -5.10 -8.25
C ILE A 24 -12.31 -6.31 -8.65
N ASP A 25 -11.81 -6.30 -9.89
CA ASP A 25 -10.84 -7.29 -10.33
C ASP A 25 -9.49 -7.05 -9.67
N LEU A 26 -8.83 -8.15 -9.29
CA LEU A 26 -7.54 -8.15 -8.62
C LEU A 26 -6.48 -8.82 -9.49
N LYS A 27 -5.25 -8.32 -9.39
CA LYS A 27 -4.08 -8.88 -10.05
C LYS A 27 -2.94 -9.03 -9.05
N LEU A 28 -2.39 -10.23 -8.98
CA LEU A 28 -1.24 -10.57 -8.14
C LEU A 28 -0.03 -10.72 -9.05
N ASN A 29 1.04 -9.98 -8.80
CA ASN A 29 2.26 -10.06 -9.60
C ASN A 29 3.48 -10.17 -8.71
N ILE A 30 4.44 -10.98 -9.14
CA ILE A 30 5.82 -10.95 -8.63
C ILE A 30 6.70 -10.56 -9.80
N TYR A 31 7.56 -9.58 -9.62
CA TYR A 31 8.59 -9.25 -10.60
C TYR A 31 9.91 -8.95 -9.90
N ASN A 32 11.00 -9.12 -10.65
CA ASN A 32 12.34 -8.81 -10.18
C ASN A 32 12.71 -7.37 -10.57
N TYR A 33 13.17 -6.59 -9.60
CA TYR A 33 13.62 -5.21 -9.81
C TYR A 33 14.86 -4.94 -8.98
N ALA A 34 15.96 -4.51 -9.63
CA ALA A 34 17.23 -4.20 -8.98
C ALA A 34 17.70 -5.31 -8.01
N ASP A 35 17.66 -6.57 -8.48
CA ASP A 35 18.02 -7.77 -7.72
C ASP A 35 17.13 -8.06 -6.49
N SER A 36 15.96 -7.44 -6.39
CA SER A 36 14.95 -7.70 -5.36
C SER A 36 13.66 -8.20 -5.99
N ASP A 37 13.12 -9.29 -5.45
CA ASP A 37 11.77 -9.74 -5.82
C ASP A 37 10.76 -8.85 -5.13
N VAL A 38 9.80 -8.34 -5.89
CA VAL A 38 8.74 -7.49 -5.38
C VAL A 38 7.40 -8.12 -5.73
N PHE A 39 6.61 -8.36 -4.70
CA PHE A 39 5.22 -8.77 -4.81
C PHE A 39 4.32 -7.54 -4.78
N TYR A 40 3.36 -7.48 -5.70
CA TYR A 40 2.32 -6.47 -5.75
C TYR A 40 0.93 -7.08 -5.77
N PHE A 41 0.05 -6.43 -5.02
CA PHE A 41 -1.39 -6.61 -5.00
C PHE A 41 -2.04 -5.40 -5.67
N SER A 42 -2.54 -5.59 -6.89
CA SER A 42 -3.13 -4.52 -7.71
C SER A 42 -4.64 -4.72 -7.84
N GLY A 43 -5.40 -3.62 -7.87
CA GLY A 43 -6.83 -3.64 -8.18
C GLY A 43 -7.16 -2.83 -9.42
N LEU A 44 -8.21 -3.23 -10.15
CA LEU A 44 -8.71 -2.53 -11.32
C LEU A 44 -9.55 -1.31 -10.89
N ILE A 45 -9.00 -0.10 -11.07
CA ILE A 45 -9.62 1.17 -10.67
C ILE A 45 -9.57 2.11 -11.89
N ASP A 46 -10.73 2.65 -12.29
CA ASP A 46 -10.87 3.46 -13.50
C ASP A 46 -10.31 2.78 -14.76
N ASN A 47 -10.57 1.47 -14.89
CA ASN A 47 -10.13 0.63 -16.00
C ASN A 47 -8.59 0.49 -16.12
N ILE A 48 -7.85 0.78 -15.05
CA ILE A 48 -6.39 0.62 -14.97
C ILE A 48 -6.06 -0.19 -13.71
N TYR A 49 -5.17 -1.19 -13.84
CA TYR A 49 -4.62 -1.86 -12.66
C TYR A 49 -3.65 -0.92 -11.94
N ARG A 50 -3.96 -0.62 -10.67
CA ARG A 50 -3.11 0.19 -9.80
C ARG A 50 -2.62 -0.67 -8.64
N ASP A 51 -1.35 -0.55 -8.32
CA ASP A 51 -0.75 -1.26 -7.18
C ASP A 51 -1.26 -0.65 -5.86
N ILE A 52 -1.99 -1.45 -5.08
CA ILE A 52 -2.63 -1.01 -3.84
C ILE A 52 -1.74 -1.33 -2.65
N ALA A 53 -1.09 -2.49 -2.66
CA ALA A 53 -0.11 -2.90 -1.66
C ALA A 53 1.03 -3.70 -2.30
N GLY A 54 2.17 -3.76 -1.63
CA GLY A 54 3.30 -4.55 -2.07
C GLY A 54 4.32 -4.81 -0.96
N ILE A 55 5.16 -5.82 -1.18
CA ILE A 55 6.28 -6.16 -0.30
C ILE A 55 7.47 -6.60 -1.15
N ASN A 56 8.67 -6.15 -0.78
CA ASN A 56 9.89 -6.63 -1.41
C ASN A 56 10.58 -7.73 -0.57
N SER A 57 11.55 -8.41 -1.18
CA SER A 57 12.35 -9.46 -0.54
C SER A 57 13.15 -9.01 0.69
N ASN A 58 13.28 -7.70 0.92
CA ASN A 58 13.91 -7.12 2.10
C ASN A 58 12.92 -6.83 3.25
N GLY A 59 11.64 -7.13 3.06
CA GLY A 59 10.59 -6.93 4.07
C GLY A 59 10.01 -5.52 4.13
N LEU A 60 10.30 -4.65 3.15
CA LEU A 60 9.64 -3.35 3.04
C LEU A 60 8.21 -3.54 2.54
N PHE A 61 7.24 -3.30 3.40
CA PHE A 61 5.82 -3.31 3.06
C PHE A 61 5.32 -1.89 2.76
N ILE A 62 4.57 -1.74 1.66
CA ILE A 62 3.94 -0.48 1.25
C ILE A 62 2.45 -0.74 1.00
N CYS A 63 1.61 0.19 1.39
CA CYS A 63 0.19 0.17 1.07
C CYS A 63 -0.35 1.58 0.81
N THR A 64 -1.39 1.67 -0.01
CA THR A 64 -2.12 2.91 -0.30
C THR A 64 -3.54 2.79 0.22
N GLN A 65 -4.06 3.88 0.80
CA GLN A 65 -5.40 3.92 1.37
C GLN A 65 -6.17 5.12 0.82
N ALA A 66 -7.45 4.90 0.51
CA ALA A 66 -8.35 5.98 0.20
C ALA A 66 -8.53 6.86 1.45
N LEU A 67 -8.22 8.14 1.32
CA LEU A 67 -8.38 9.16 2.36
C LEU A 67 -9.51 10.09 1.94
N GLU A 68 -10.56 10.13 2.74
CA GLU A 68 -11.56 11.19 2.68
C GLU A 68 -11.23 12.23 3.74
N TYR A 69 -10.74 13.38 3.29
CA TYR A 69 -10.49 14.51 4.17
C TYR A 69 -11.80 15.22 4.49
N SER A 70 -11.95 15.68 5.74
CA SER A 70 -13.03 16.61 6.07
C SER A 70 -12.92 17.88 5.19
N PRO A 71 -14.01 18.55 4.83
CA PRO A 71 -13.97 19.76 3.98
C PRO A 71 -13.03 20.87 4.49
N ASN A 72 -12.77 20.90 5.80
CA ASN A 72 -11.90 21.88 6.46
C ASN A 72 -10.50 21.34 6.79
N PHE A 73 -10.13 20.18 6.24
CA PHE A 73 -8.82 19.60 6.51
C PHE A 73 -7.74 20.50 5.93
N GLN A 74 -6.85 20.95 6.81
CA GLN A 74 -5.63 21.64 6.45
C GLN A 74 -4.48 20.67 6.72
N PRO A 75 -3.76 20.17 5.69
CA PRO A 75 -2.62 19.30 5.92
C PRO A 75 -1.60 20.04 6.79
N CYS A 76 -1.23 19.42 7.92
CA CYS A 76 -0.22 19.95 8.80
C CYS A 76 1.14 19.76 8.11
N SER A 77 1.61 20.80 7.41
CA SER A 77 2.91 20.93 6.72
C SER A 77 3.02 20.41 5.28
N ASN A 78 3.46 21.33 4.43
CA ASN A 78 3.96 21.11 3.08
C ASN A 78 5.33 20.41 3.13
N ARG A 79 5.49 19.33 2.34
CA ARG A 79 6.74 18.63 1.95
C ARG A 79 7.32 17.59 2.93
N ASN A 80 6.69 16.42 3.00
CA ASN A 80 7.44 15.18 3.17
C ASN A 80 7.99 14.73 1.81
N ASN A 81 9.12 15.32 1.39
CA ASN A 81 9.96 14.77 0.32
C ASN A 81 10.71 13.55 0.88
N VAL A 82 10.02 12.41 1.04
CA VAL A 82 10.65 11.14 1.44
C VAL A 82 11.24 10.39 0.22
N PHE A 83 10.98 10.88 -1.00
CA PHE A 83 11.63 10.42 -2.21
C PHE A 83 12.37 11.60 -2.85
N LYS A 84 13.68 11.64 -2.70
CA LYS A 84 14.60 12.49 -3.45
C LYS A 84 15.70 11.62 -4.01
#